data_AF-A0A3E0W6A5-F1
#
_entry.id   AF-A0A3E0W6A5-F1
#
_cell.length_a   1.000
_cell.length_b   1.000
_cell.length_c   1.000
_cell.angle_alpha   90.00
_cell.angle_beta   90.00
_cell.angle_gamma   90.00
#
_symmetry.space_group_name_H-M   'P 1'
#
loop_
_entity.id
_entity.type
_entity.pdbx_description
1 polymer ?
#
loop_
_entity_poly.entity_id
_entity_poly.type
_entity_poly.pdbx_seq_one_letter_code
_entity_poly.pdbx_strand_id
1 'polypeptide(L)'
;MKVVHFAGGEVRTGDDIADAVIHYAEALARRKTSAAVEVPALLSDGSVGVVSMLLGPASQLVAVPEPGDDPDVSDATFIVALNSRAALLGDPKPVAGDTVELGIEDDVPQGIDEGFDADPQQ
;
A
#
# COMPACT_ATOMS: atom_id res chain seq x y z
N MET A 1 5.14 -8.32 -13.46
CA MET A 1 6.29 -7.45 -13.82
C MET A 1 5.77 -6.22 -14.55
N LYS A 2 6.41 -5.07 -14.33
CA LYS A 2 6.09 -3.80 -15.00
C LYS A 2 7.33 -3.17 -15.62
N VAL A 3 7.13 -2.52 -16.76
CA VAL A 3 8.11 -1.63 -17.38
C VAL A 3 7.77 -0.20 -17.01
N VAL A 4 8.70 0.48 -16.35
CA VAL A 4 8.61 1.91 -16.04
C VAL A 4 9.41 2.69 -17.09
N HIS A 5 8.73 3.42 -17.95
CA HIS A 5 9.36 4.35 -18.89
C HIS A 5 9.66 5.67 -18.20
N PHE A 6 10.91 6.13 -18.31
CA PHE A 6 11.38 7.37 -17.68
C PHE A 6 12.48 8.04 -18.52
N ALA A 7 12.29 9.33 -18.84
CA ALA A 7 13.31 10.17 -19.50
C ALA A 7 13.94 9.58 -20.78
N GLY A 8 13.18 8.79 -21.54
CA GLY A 8 13.63 8.13 -22.77
C GLY A 8 14.30 6.76 -22.56
N GLY A 9 14.41 6.29 -21.32
CA GLY A 9 14.79 4.93 -20.98
C GLY A 9 13.62 4.11 -20.43
N GLU A 10 13.91 2.85 -20.11
CA GLU A 10 12.97 1.92 -19.49
C GLU A 10 13.65 1.16 -18.35
N VAL A 11 12.87 0.87 -17.32
CA VAL A 11 13.28 0.08 -16.15
C VAL A 11 12.29 -1.05 -15.97
N ARG A 12 12.77 -2.28 -16.01
CA ARG A 12 11.97 -3.47 -15.73
C ARG A 12 12.06 -3.82 -14.26
N THR A 13 10.93 -3.90 -13.56
CA THR A 13 10.89 -4.21 -12.13
C THR A 13 9.60 -4.92 -11.74
N GLY A 14 9.50 -5.35 -10.48
CA GLY A 14 8.31 -5.98 -9.93
C GLY A 14 7.13 -5.03 -9.87
N ASP A 15 5.93 -5.60 -9.83
CA ASP A 15 4.70 -4.82 -9.93
C ASP A 15 4.53 -3.86 -8.75
N ASP A 16 4.84 -4.32 -7.54
CA ASP A 16 4.76 -3.54 -6.31
C ASP A 16 5.85 -2.47 -6.22
N ILE A 17 7.03 -2.76 -6.76
CA ILE A 17 8.15 -1.81 -6.82
C ILE A 17 7.78 -0.65 -7.77
N ALA A 18 7.29 -0.97 -8.96
CA ALA A 18 6.84 0.03 -9.92
C ALA A 18 5.72 0.90 -9.34
N ASP A 19 4.73 0.31 -8.67
CA ASP A 19 3.63 1.07 -8.04
C ASP A 19 4.14 2.00 -6.93
N ALA A 20 5.06 1.52 -6.09
CA ALA A 20 5.69 2.35 -5.05
C ALA A 20 6.47 3.53 -5.66
N VAL A 21 7.17 3.32 -6.78
CA VAL A 21 7.90 4.39 -7.51
C VAL A 21 6.94 5.44 -8.06
N ILE A 22 5.83 5.03 -8.69
CA ILE A 22 4.81 5.95 -9.20
C ILE A 22 4.19 6.76 -8.06
N HIS A 23 3.83 6.10 -6.96
CA HIS A 23 3.23 6.76 -5.79
C HIS A 23 4.18 7.79 -5.15
N TYR A 24 5.47 7.46 -5.04
CA TYR A 24 6.46 8.41 -4.51
C TYR A 24 6.70 9.59 -5.45
N ALA A 25 6.77 9.36 -6.76
CA ALA A 25 6.89 10.44 -7.75
C ALA A 25 5.70 11.40 -7.69
N GLU A 26 4.49 10.89 -7.52
CA GLU A 26 3.29 11.68 -7.33
C GLU A 26 3.37 12.56 -6.06
N ALA A 27 3.85 12.00 -4.94
CA ALA A 27 4.05 12.75 -3.70
C ALA A 27 5.09 13.87 -3.85
N LEU A 28 6.21 13.60 -4.55
CA LEU A 28 7.23 14.59 -4.88
C LEU A 28 6.66 15.73 -5.77
N ALA A 29 5.87 15.37 -6.78
CA ALA A 29 5.24 16.32 -7.68
C ALA A 29 4.29 17.28 -6.93
N ARG A 30 3.47 16.75 -6.01
CA ARG A 30 2.59 17.56 -5.14
C ARG A 30 3.36 18.58 -4.31
N ARG A 31 4.51 18.19 -3.77
CA ARG A 31 5.38 19.07 -2.97
C ARG A 31 6.34 19.92 -3.81
N LYS A 32 6.26 19.85 -5.15
CA LYS A 32 7.13 20.57 -6.09
C LYS A 32 8.63 20.35 -5.80
N THR A 33 8.99 19.13 -5.40
CA THR A 33 10.35 18.75 -5.06
C THR A 33 10.80 17.52 -5.84
N SER A 34 12.08 17.18 -5.76
CA SER A 34 12.68 16.04 -6.45
C SER A 34 13.58 15.23 -5.53
N ALA A 35 13.70 13.93 -5.80
CA ALA A 35 14.61 13.05 -5.08
C ALA A 35 15.21 12.00 -6.02
N ALA A 36 16.47 11.65 -5.78
CA ALA A 36 17.08 10.47 -6.39
C ALA A 36 16.66 9.22 -5.61
N VAL A 37 16.34 8.14 -6.32
CA VAL A 37 15.99 6.83 -5.75
C VAL A 37 16.77 5.73 -6.44
N GLU A 38 17.09 4.70 -5.67
CA GLU A 38 17.76 3.49 -6.12
C GLU A 38 16.73 2.37 -6.23
N VAL A 39 16.32 2.03 -7.45
CA VAL A 39 15.21 1.11 -7.71
C VAL A 39 15.76 -0.27 -8.05
N PRO A 40 15.37 -1.33 -7.31
CA PRO A 40 15.67 -2.69 -7.70
C PRO A 40 15.03 -3.01 -9.06
N ALA A 41 15.80 -3.55 -9.99
CA ALA A 41 15.36 -3.77 -11.37
C ALA A 41 16.03 -4.98 -11.99
N LEU A 42 15.39 -5.54 -13.02
CA LEU A 42 15.96 -6.54 -13.90
C LEU A 42 16.85 -5.84 -14.93
N LEU A 43 18.14 -6.18 -14.92
CA LEU A 43 19.13 -5.64 -15.85
C LEU A 43 19.09 -6.41 -17.19
N SER A 44 19.72 -5.83 -18.21
CA SER A 44 19.74 -6.41 -19.57
C SER A 44 20.44 -7.76 -19.67
N ASP A 45 21.26 -8.13 -18.69
CA ASP A 45 21.93 -9.44 -18.59
C ASP A 45 21.07 -10.50 -17.87
N GLY A 46 19.85 -10.14 -17.46
CA GLY A 46 18.92 -11.00 -16.72
C GLY A 46 19.20 -11.08 -15.22
N SER A 47 20.20 -10.35 -14.71
CA SER A 47 20.46 -10.25 -13.26
C SER A 47 19.58 -9.18 -12.60
N VAL A 48 19.34 -9.34 -11.30
CA VAL A 48 18.70 -8.30 -10.49
C VAL A 48 19.76 -7.34 -9.98
N GLY A 49 19.57 -6.06 -10.24
CA GLY A 49 20.46 -4.98 -9.83
C GLY A 49 19.69 -3.76 -9.37
N VAL A 50 20.38 -2.61 -9.32
CA VAL A 50 19.83 -1.35 -8.85
C VAL A 50 20.03 -0.28 -9.92
N VAL A 51 18.98 0.50 -10.20
CA VAL A 51 19.00 1.62 -11.14
C VAL A 51 18.71 2.91 -10.40
N SER A 52 19.55 3.94 -10.60
CA SER A 52 19.31 5.26 -10.02
C SER A 52 18.38 6.08 -10.91
N MET A 53 17.29 6.59 -10.33
CA MET A 53 16.29 7.41 -11.01
C MET A 53 16.12 8.76 -10.29
N LEU A 54 16.04 9.86 -11.04
CA LEU A 54 15.71 11.18 -10.50
C LEU A 54 14.22 11.46 -10.68
N LEU A 55 13.46 11.44 -9.60
CA LEU A 55 12.02 11.66 -9.62
C LEU A 55 11.72 13.10 -9.21
N GLY A 56 10.78 13.75 -9.89
CA GLY A 56 10.35 15.12 -9.61
C GLY A 56 9.08 15.50 -10.38
N PRO A 57 8.65 16.76 -10.31
CA PRO A 57 7.35 17.18 -10.86
C PRO A 57 7.27 17.09 -12.38
N ALA A 58 8.42 17.13 -13.06
CA ALA A 58 8.54 16.99 -14.50
C ALA A 58 8.78 15.54 -14.95
N SER A 59 8.88 14.58 -14.03
CA SER A 59 9.11 13.17 -14.37
C SER A 59 7.87 12.61 -15.06
N GLN A 60 7.97 12.41 -16.37
CA GLN A 60 7.01 11.63 -17.13
C GLN A 60 7.29 10.16 -16.88
N LEU A 61 6.46 9.52 -16.06
CA LEU A 61 6.53 8.10 -15.73
C LEU A 61 5.31 7.38 -16.29
N VAL A 62 5.57 6.26 -16.96
CA VAL A 62 4.52 5.35 -17.42
C VAL A 62 4.90 3.95 -16.98
N ALA A 63 4.03 3.29 -16.22
CA ALA A 63 4.20 1.89 -15.84
C ALA A 63 3.26 1.03 -16.70
N VAL A 64 3.83 0.07 -17.44
CA VAL A 64 3.08 -0.84 -18.31
C VAL A 64 3.25 -2.26 -17.78
N PRO A 65 2.15 -2.99 -17.49
CA PRO A 65 2.23 -4.41 -17.15
C PRO A 65 2.85 -5.19 -18.32
N GLU A 66 3.84 -6.02 -18.01
CA GLU A 66 4.49 -6.90 -18.97
C GLU A 66 4.34 -8.36 -18.51
N PRO A 67 3.58 -9.18 -19.25
CA PRO A 67 3.50 -10.61 -18.96
C PRO A 67 4.78 -11.32 -19.42
N GLY A 68 5.39 -12.12 -18.54
CA GLY A 68 6.60 -12.88 -18.86
C GLY A 68 6.99 -13.85 -17.73
N ASP A 69 7.89 -14.78 -18.06
CA ASP A 69 8.51 -15.76 -17.13
C ASP A 69 9.81 -15.22 -16.49
N ASP A 70 10.08 -13.92 -16.63
CA ASP A 70 11.24 -13.27 -16.02
C ASP A 70 11.21 -13.41 -14.49
N PRO A 71 12.39 -13.43 -13.83
CA PRO A 71 12.46 -13.51 -12.38
C PRO A 71 11.72 -12.33 -11.74
N ASP A 72 10.86 -12.65 -10.78
CA ASP A 72 10.08 -11.66 -10.05
C ASP A 72 11.01 -10.81 -9.17
N VAL A 73 11.12 -9.52 -9.51
CA VAL A 73 11.95 -8.57 -8.76
C VAL A 73 11.12 -8.05 -7.59
N SER A 74 11.34 -8.61 -6.40
CA SER A 74 10.64 -8.19 -5.18
C SER A 74 11.61 -7.67 -4.11
N ASP A 75 11.26 -6.57 -3.48
CA ASP A 75 11.98 -6.01 -2.34
C ASP A 75 11.00 -5.29 -1.40
N ALA A 76 10.48 -6.04 -0.42
CA ALA A 76 9.54 -5.53 0.55
C ALA A 76 10.11 -4.37 1.39
N THR A 77 11.43 -4.39 1.66
CA THR A 77 12.08 -3.33 2.46
C THR A 77 12.10 -2.03 1.68
N PHE A 78 12.46 -2.09 0.39
CA PHE A 78 12.40 -0.95 -0.52
C PHE A 78 10.98 -0.38 -0.61
N ILE A 79 9.98 -1.24 -0.84
CA ILE A 79 8.56 -0.84 -0.97
C ILE A 79 8.08 -0.11 0.28
N VAL A 80 8.34 -0.66 1.47
CA VAL A 80 7.95 -0.04 2.75
C VAL A 80 8.67 1.29 2.96
N ALA A 81 9.97 1.35 2.69
CA ALA A 81 10.75 2.57 2.84
C ALA A 81 10.26 3.67 1.91
N LEU A 82 9.96 3.34 0.65
CA LEU A 82 9.53 4.31 -0.34
C LEU A 82 8.12 4.85 -0.05
N ASN A 83 7.20 3.97 0.35
CA ASN A 83 5.86 4.37 0.77
C ASN A 83 5.90 5.24 2.05
N SER A 84 6.78 4.94 2.99
CA SER A 84 6.98 5.76 4.18
C SER A 84 7.47 7.17 3.83
N ARG A 85 8.43 7.28 2.89
CA ARG A 85 8.89 8.59 2.39
C ARG A 85 7.79 9.34 1.65
N ALA A 86 6.95 8.65 0.87
CA ALA A 86 5.79 9.25 0.21
C ALA A 86 4.78 9.79 1.24
N ALA A 87 4.50 9.03 2.29
CA ALA A 87 3.59 9.44 3.37
C ALA A 87 4.08 10.68 4.11
N LEU A 88 5.38 10.80 4.37
CA LEU A 88 5.99 12.00 4.98
C LEU A 88 5.87 13.24 4.09
N LEU A 89 5.78 13.06 2.77
CA LEU A 89 5.53 14.13 1.81
C LEU A 89 4.02 14.39 1.60
N GLY A 90 3.14 13.48 2.01
CA GLY A 90 1.68 13.69 1.93
C GLY A 90 1.18 14.73 2.93
N ASP A 91 -0.04 15.22 2.74
CA ASP A 91 -0.76 15.86 3.85
C ASP A 91 -1.21 14.75 4.82
N PRO A 92 -1.26 14.98 6.15
CA PRO A 92 -1.70 13.96 7.08
C PRO A 92 -3.12 13.53 6.73
N LYS A 93 -3.24 12.32 6.17
CA LYS A 93 -4.53 11.71 5.86
C LYS A 93 -5.13 11.28 7.21
N PRO A 94 -6.36 11.69 7.55
CA PRO A 94 -7.02 11.15 8.73
C PRO A 94 -7.16 9.65 8.52
N VAL A 95 -6.55 8.85 9.40
CA VAL A 95 -6.83 7.42 9.46
C VAL A 95 -8.20 7.30 10.10
N ALA A 96 -9.23 7.02 9.30
CA ALA A 96 -10.48 6.51 9.85
C ALA A 96 -10.12 5.19 10.52
N GLY A 97 -10.10 5.17 11.85
CA GLY A 97 -9.90 3.95 12.60
C GLY A 97 -11.03 3.00 12.23
N ASP A 98 -10.67 1.87 11.62
CA ASP A 98 -11.59 0.73 11.55
C ASP A 98 -11.95 0.41 13.00
N THR A 99 -13.19 0.75 13.36
CA THR A 99 -13.75 0.34 14.63
C THR A 99 -13.95 -1.16 14.49
N VAL A 100 -13.05 -1.95 15.06
CA VAL A 100 -13.29 -3.37 15.28
C VAL A 100 -14.53 -3.48 16.17
N GLU A 101 -15.68 -3.72 15.55
CA GLU A 101 -16.92 -4.02 16.25
C GLU A 101 -16.76 -5.41 16.84
N LEU A 102 -16.16 -5.47 18.03
CA LEU A 102 -16.17 -6.67 18.86
C LEU A 102 -17.63 -6.94 19.20
N GLY A 103 -18.23 -7.89 18.48
CA GLY A 103 -19.54 -8.44 18.79
C GLY A 103 -19.49 -9.05 20.18
N ILE A 104 -19.90 -8.28 21.18
CA ILE A 104 -20.30 -8.83 22.47
C ILE A 104 -21.70 -9.36 22.24
N GLU A 105 -21.81 -10.68 22.04
CA GLU A 105 -23.09 -11.37 22.08
C GLU A 105 -23.61 -11.25 23.51
N ASP A 106 -24.60 -10.37 23.71
CA ASP A 106 -25.33 -10.18 24.96
C ASP A 106 -26.19 -11.43 25.18
N ASP A 107 -25.61 -12.46 25.80
CA ASP A 107 -26.34 -13.63 26.30
C ASP A 107 -27.17 -13.18 27.50
N VAL A 108 -28.35 -12.64 27.23
CA VAL A 108 -29.34 -12.27 28.25
C VAL A 108 -30.04 -13.55 28.73
N PRO A 109 -29.83 -14.01 29.98
CA PRO A 109 -30.57 -15.15 30.49
C PRO A 109 -32.05 -14.77 30.63
N GLN A 110 -32.91 -15.48 29.87
CA GLN A 110 -34.36 -15.36 29.96
C GLN A 110 -34.82 -15.75 31.37
N GLY A 111 -35.47 -14.81 32.05
CA GLY A 111 -36.00 -14.98 33.39
C GLY A 111 -36.90 -16.21 33.51
N ILE A 112 -36.67 -16.94 34.59
CA ILE A 112 -37.55 -17.97 35.15
C ILE A 112 -38.90 -17.32 35.51
N ASP A 113 -39.92 -17.66 34.72
CA ASP A 113 -41.33 -17.40 35.03
C ASP A 113 -41.80 -18.51 35.99
N GLU A 114 -41.77 -18.25 37.28
CA GLU A 114 -42.42 -19.11 38.28
C GLU A 114 -43.49 -18.31 39.02
N GLY A 115 -44.73 -18.76 38.80
CA GLY A 115 -45.96 -18.06 39.11
C GLY A 115 -46.18 -17.80 40.60
N PHE A 116 -46.69 -16.61 40.88
CA PHE A 116 -47.33 -16.33 42.15
C PHE A 116 -48.82 -16.63 42.00
N ASP A 117 -49.20 -17.86 42.39
CA ASP A 117 -50.58 -18.29 42.52
C ASP A 117 -51.22 -17.49 43.66
N ALA A 118 -52.17 -16.62 43.31
CA ALA A 118 -52.91 -15.82 44.26
C ALA A 118 -54.05 -16.68 44.84
N ASP A 119 -53.86 -17.21 46.04
CA ASP A 119 -54.94 -17.86 46.78
C ASP A 119 -55.76 -16.82 47.58
N PRO A 120 -57.08 -16.69 47.36
CA PRO A 120 -57.93 -15.77 48.08
C PRO A 120 -58.68 -16.44 49.25
N GLN A 121 -58.92 -15.65 50.31
CA GLN A 121 -59.82 -15.90 51.47
C GLN A 121 -59.19 -16.80 52.57
N GLN A 122 -59.20 -16.46 53.87
CA GLN A 122 -60.04 -15.63 54.74
C GLN A 122 -59.23 -14.98 55.87
#